data_AF-A0A7C2A3V7-F1
#
_entry.id   AF-A0A7C2A3V7-F1
#
_cell.length_a   1.000
_cell.length_b   1.000
_cell.length_c   1.000
_cell.angle_alpha   90.00
_cell.angle_beta   90.00
_cell.angle_gamma   90.00
#
_symmetry.space_group_name_H-M   'P 1'
#
loop_
_entity.id
_entity.type
_entity.pdbx_description
1 polymer ?
#
loop_
_entity_poly.entity_id
_entity_poly.type
_entity_poly.pdbx_seq_one_letter_code
_entity_poly.pdbx_strand_id
1 'polypeptide(L)'
;MREIKPTRSALLRLNRRVLLAERGHRLLKEKRDVLVIEFFSIFEDQKYLRRKINEDLKDAFKDYMKLRIVDRDIENLATVLPKIQSPEIEIKRKNIMGVNVPLIN
;
A
#
# COMPACT_ATOMS: atom_id res chain seq x y z
N MET A 1 2.36 -41.68 -7.53
CA MET A 1 3.76 -41.38 -7.92
C MET A 1 3.85 -41.48 -9.44
N ARG A 2 4.43 -40.50 -10.13
CA ARG A 2 4.63 -40.62 -11.59
C ARG A 2 5.65 -41.73 -11.84
N GLU A 3 5.31 -42.74 -12.63
CA GLU A 3 6.28 -43.72 -13.11
C GLU A 3 7.31 -43.01 -14.00
N ILE A 4 8.56 -43.03 -13.57
CA ILE A 4 9.68 -42.47 -14.32
C ILE A 4 10.52 -43.64 -14.79
N LYS A 5 10.63 -43.81 -16.11
CA LYS A 5 11.47 -44.86 -16.69
C LYS A 5 12.93 -44.67 -16.23
N PRO A 6 13.60 -45.69 -15.68
CA PRO A 6 14.94 -45.59 -15.09
C PRO A 6 16.00 -45.48 -16.19
N THR A 7 16.04 -44.33 -16.86
CA THR A 7 16.95 -44.02 -17.97
C THR A 7 17.85 -42.84 -17.58
N ARG A 8 19.11 -42.84 -18.04
CA ARG A 8 20.04 -41.71 -17.81
C ARG A 8 19.45 -40.36 -18.26
N SER A 9 18.70 -40.35 -19.37
CA SER A 9 18.05 -39.15 -19.87
C SER A 9 16.95 -38.63 -18.92
N ALA A 10 16.19 -39.53 -18.27
CA ALA A 10 15.22 -39.16 -17.25
C ALA A 10 15.89 -38.59 -15.99
N LEU A 11 16.99 -39.20 -15.53
CA LEU A 11 17.78 -38.70 -14.40
C LEU A 11 18.32 -37.28 -14.65
N LEU A 12 18.91 -37.03 -15.82
CA LEU A 12 19.42 -35.70 -16.18
C LEU A 12 18.30 -34.64 -16.27
N ARG A 13 17.10 -35.01 -16.74
CA ARG A 13 15.94 -34.10 -16.73
C ARG A 13 15.46 -33.79 -15.31
N LEU A 14 15.39 -34.79 -14.44
CA LEU A 14 15.03 -34.60 -13.03
C LEU A 14 16.03 -33.71 -12.30
N ASN A 15 17.33 -33.96 -12.43
CA ASN A 15 18.37 -33.16 -11.78
C ASN A 15 18.31 -31.69 -12.22
N ARG A 16 18.09 -31.43 -13.53
CA ARG A 16 17.86 -30.07 -14.03
C ARG A 16 16.60 -29.42 -13.44
N ARG A 17 15.52 -30.20 -13.27
CA ARG A 17 14.26 -29.71 -12.70
C ARG A 17 14.40 -29.38 -11.21
N VAL A 18 15.14 -30.20 -10.45
CA VAL A 18 15.48 -29.95 -9.04
C VAL A 18 16.30 -28.66 -8.92
N LEU A 19 17.38 -28.55 -9.70
CA LEU A 19 18.21 -27.35 -9.70
C LEU A 19 17.44 -26.08 -10.06
N LEU A 20 16.53 -26.16 -11.04
CA LEU A 20 15.66 -25.05 -11.42
C LEU A 20 14.67 -24.68 -10.31
N ALA A 21 14.09 -25.68 -9.63
CA ALA A 21 13.19 -25.46 -8.51
C ALA A 21 13.92 -24.81 -7.32
N GLU A 22 15.13 -25.24 -6.99
CA GLU A 22 15.95 -24.66 -5.92
C GLU A 22 16.31 -23.20 -6.22
N ARG A 23 16.71 -22.89 -7.46
CA ARG A 23 17.00 -21.52 -7.89
C ARG A 23 15.74 -20.64 -7.88
N GLY A 24 14.62 -21.16 -8.39
CA GLY A 24 13.34 -20.45 -8.38
C GLY A 24 12.87 -20.15 -6.97
N HIS A 25 13.01 -21.10 -6.03
CA HIS A 25 12.67 -20.89 -4.63
C HIS A 25 13.52 -19.78 -4.00
N ARG A 26 14.84 -19.79 -4.24
CA ARG A 26 15.75 -18.74 -3.74
C ARG A 26 15.36 -17.35 -4.25
N LEU A 27 15.11 -17.22 -5.56
CA LEU A 27 14.68 -15.95 -6.16
C LEU A 27 13.36 -15.44 -5.60
N LEU A 28 12.39 -16.33 -5.39
CA LEU A 28 11.10 -15.97 -4.78
C LEU A 28 11.26 -15.54 -3.32
N LYS A 29 12.18 -16.16 -2.58
CA LYS A 29 12.50 -15.76 -1.20
C LYS A 29 13.10 -14.35 -1.18
N GLU A 30 14.09 -14.07 -2.01
CA GLU A 30 14.70 -12.73 -2.14
C GLU A 30 13.67 -11.67 -2.55
N LYS A 31 12.80 -11.97 -3.53
CA LYS A 31 11.72 -11.07 -3.93
C LYS A 31 10.77 -10.76 -2.76
N ARG A 32 10.41 -11.78 -1.97
CA ARG A 32 9.54 -11.61 -0.80
C ARG A 32 10.21 -10.71 0.23
N ASP A 33 11.48 -10.93 0.52
CA ASP A 33 12.19 -10.16 1.55
C ASP A 33 12.25 -8.67 1.18
N VAL A 34 12.49 -8.32 -0.09
CA VAL A 34 12.41 -6.92 -0.57
C VAL A 34 11.01 -6.34 -0.47
N LEU A 35 9.98 -7.10 -0.87
CA LEU A 35 8.59 -6.64 -0.78
C LEU A 35 8.15 -6.37 0.66
N VAL A 36 8.63 -7.18 1.61
CA VAL A 36 8.35 -7.00 3.04
C VAL A 36 8.99 -5.72 3.57
N ILE A 37 10.22 -5.41 3.17
CA ILE A 37 10.90 -4.17 3.56
C ILE A 37 10.13 -2.94 3.06
N GLU A 38 9.79 -2.91 1.77
CA GLU A 38 9.01 -1.79 1.20
C GLU A 38 7.63 -1.66 1.88
N PHE A 39 6.97 -2.79 2.16
CA PHE A 39 5.69 -2.79 2.87
C PHE A 39 5.79 -2.15 4.25
N PHE A 40 6.80 -2.51 5.04
CA PHE A 40 6.98 -1.92 6.37
C PHE A 40 7.36 -0.44 6.32
N SER A 41 8.14 -0.01 5.32
CA SER A 41 8.42 1.42 5.10
C SER A 41 7.12 2.21 4.90
N ILE A 42 6.24 1.74 4.01
CA ILE A 42 4.93 2.38 3.77
C ILE A 42 4.06 2.36 5.02
N PHE A 43 4.11 1.27 5.80
CA PHE A 43 3.35 1.13 7.03
C PHE A 43 3.78 2.14 8.11
N GLU A 44 5.08 2.38 8.25
CA GLU A 44 5.61 3.39 9.18
C GLU A 44 5.18 4.81 8.77
N ASP A 45 5.29 5.14 7.48
CA ASP A 45 4.81 6.41 6.94
C ASP A 45 3.31 6.60 7.21
N GLN A 46 2.50 5.56 6.95
CA GLN A 46 1.06 5.59 7.20
C GLN A 46 0.76 5.84 8.68
N LYS A 47 1.51 5.22 9.61
CA LYS A 47 1.35 5.42 11.04
C LYS A 47 1.68 6.86 11.45
N TYR A 48 2.76 7.42 10.91
CA TYR A 48 3.14 8.81 11.15
C TYR A 48 2.09 9.80 10.63
N LEU A 49 1.69 9.66 9.35
CA LEU A 49 0.66 10.49 8.74
C LEU A 49 -0.67 10.41 9.51
N ARG A 50 -1.07 9.20 9.93
CA ARG A 50 -2.31 9.03 10.71
C ARG A 50 -2.25 9.74 12.06
N ARG A 51 -1.09 9.75 12.73
CA ARG A 51 -0.93 10.52 13.97
C ARG A 51 -1.07 12.02 13.71
N LYS A 52 -0.37 12.53 12.70
CA LYS A 52 -0.42 13.95 12.31
C LYS A 52 -1.84 14.40 11.95
N ILE A 53 -2.53 13.63 11.11
CA ILE A 53 -3.93 13.92 10.75
C ILE A 53 -4.81 13.97 12.00
N ASN A 54 -4.67 13.03 12.93
CA ASN A 54 -5.48 13.07 14.16
C ASN A 54 -5.22 14.29 15.04
N GLU A 55 -3.98 14.78 15.09
CA GLU A 55 -3.61 16.01 15.79
C GLU A 55 -4.25 17.23 15.11
N ASP A 56 -4.07 17.36 13.80
CA ASP A 56 -4.64 18.44 12.98
C ASP A 56 -6.18 18.46 13.08
N LEU A 57 -6.82 17.29 13.00
CA LEU A 57 -8.27 17.14 13.13
C LEU A 57 -8.77 17.55 14.52
N LYS A 58 -8.03 17.19 15.57
CA LYS A 58 -8.37 17.55 16.94
C LYS A 58 -8.35 19.05 17.15
N ASP A 59 -7.37 19.74 16.58
CA ASP A 59 -7.28 21.19 16.68
C ASP A 59 -8.36 21.89 15.84
N ALA A 60 -8.61 21.42 14.62
CA ALA A 60 -9.72 21.90 13.79
C ALA A 60 -11.08 21.74 14.50
N PHE A 61 -11.31 20.60 15.17
CA PHE A 61 -12.54 20.38 15.93
C PHE A 61 -12.66 21.28 17.15
N LYS A 62 -11.56 21.60 17.84
CA LYS A 62 -11.60 22.58 18.95
C LYS A 62 -12.03 23.94 18.45
N ASP A 63 -11.48 24.39 17.32
CA ASP A 63 -11.79 25.70 16.76
C ASP A 63 -13.23 25.75 16.22
N TYR A 64 -13.68 24.67 15.58
CA TYR A 64 -15.09 24.49 15.22
C TYR A 64 -16.02 24.55 16.44
N MET A 65 -15.66 23.89 17.55
CA MET A 65 -16.46 23.94 18.78
C MET A 65 -16.51 25.35 19.38
N LYS A 66 -15.39 26.09 19.41
CA LYS A 66 -15.37 27.49 19.87
C LYS A 66 -16.31 28.36 19.04
N LEU A 67 -16.21 28.25 17.71
CA LEU A 67 -17.09 28.98 16.80
C LEU A 67 -18.55 28.64 17.11
N ARG A 68 -18.90 27.36 17.25
CA ARG A 68 -20.28 26.91 17.51
C ARG A 68 -20.86 27.38 18.85
N ILE A 69 -20.01 27.67 19.84
CA ILE A 69 -20.44 28.27 21.11
C ILE A 69 -20.73 29.77 20.91
N VAL A 70 -19.91 30.46 20.10
CA VAL A 70 -20.03 31.90 19.85
C VAL A 70 -21.19 32.24 18.91
N ASP A 71 -21.41 31.42 17.89
CA ASP A 71 -22.40 31.68 16.84
C ASP A 71 -23.23 30.43 16.54
N ARG A 72 -24.55 30.53 16.75
CA ARG A 72 -25.47 29.38 16.65
C ARG A 72 -25.88 29.08 15.19
N ASP A 73 -25.64 30.02 14.28
CA ASP A 73 -26.06 29.98 12.86
C ASP A 73 -24.92 29.63 11.86
N ILE A 74 -23.84 29.00 12.33
CA ILE A 74 -22.67 28.62 11.50
C ILE A 74 -23.03 27.79 10.27
N GLU A 75 -24.09 26.99 10.34
CA GLU A 75 -24.56 26.17 9.22
C GLU A 75 -24.96 27.04 8.01
N ASN A 76 -25.52 28.22 8.25
CA ASN A 76 -25.87 29.17 7.20
C ASN A 76 -24.61 29.81 6.58
N LEU A 77 -23.64 30.18 7.40
CA LEU A 77 -22.33 30.70 6.95
C LEU A 77 -21.55 29.68 6.11
N ALA A 78 -21.54 28.40 6.53
CA ALA A 78 -20.88 27.32 5.81
C ALA A 78 -21.49 27.08 4.42
N THR A 79 -22.78 27.37 4.25
CA THR A 79 -23.49 27.23 2.97
C THR A 79 -23.17 28.36 1.99
N VAL A 80 -22.79 29.54 2.52
CA VAL A 80 -22.40 30.73 1.74
C VAL A 80 -20.92 30.70 1.34
N LEU A 81 -20.08 29.96 2.08
CA LEU A 81 -18.69 29.74 1.69
C LEU A 81 -18.64 29.07 0.31
N PRO A 82 -17.76 29.53 -0.61
CA PRO A 82 -17.65 28.93 -1.93
C PRO A 82 -17.32 27.45 -1.74
N LYS A 83 -18.18 26.57 -2.28
CA LYS A 83 -17.93 25.13 -2.35
C LYS A 83 -16.56 24.95 -2.97
N ILE A 84 -15.57 24.62 -2.15
CA ILE A 84 -14.25 24.21 -2.61
C ILE A 84 -14.54 23.02 -3.52
N GLN A 85 -14.29 23.19 -4.83
CA GLN A 85 -14.52 22.14 -5.81
C GLN A 85 -13.85 20.87 -5.30
N SER A 86 -14.57 19.74 -5.36
CA SER A 86 -14.04 18.45 -4.96
C SER A 86 -12.69 18.24 -5.67
N PRO A 87 -11.60 17.96 -4.94
CA PRO A 87 -10.30 17.81 -5.56
C PRO A 87 -10.37 16.68 -6.60
N GLU A 88 -9.85 16.92 -7.81
CA GLU A 88 -9.71 15.86 -8.80
C GLU A 88 -8.66 14.86 -8.30
N ILE A 89 -9.10 13.62 -8.06
CA ILE A 89 -8.25 12.56 -7.54
C ILE A 89 -7.62 11.83 -8.73
N GLU A 90 -6.30 11.95 -8.90
CA GLU A 90 -5.56 11.25 -9.95
C GLU A 90 -4.97 9.93 -9.40
N ILE A 91 -5.35 8.80 -10.00
CA ILE A 91 -4.81 7.48 -9.63
C ILE A 91 -3.66 7.11 -10.58
N LYS A 92 -2.43 7.08 -10.05
CA LYS A 92 -1.22 6.61 -10.73
C LYS A 92 -0.91 5.17 -10.33
N ARG A 93 -0.04 4.51 -11.08
CA ARG A 93 0.43 3.14 -10.80
C ARG A 93 1.95 3.13 -10.62
N LYS A 94 2.43 2.59 -9.50
CA LYS A 94 3.86 2.30 -9.25
C LYS A 94 4.07 0.80 -9.35
N ASN A 95 5.13 0.38 -10.02
CA ASN A 95 5.54 -1.02 -10.05
C ASN A 95 6.65 -1.25 -9.02
N ILE A 96 6.44 -2.22 -8.13
CA ILE A 96 7.41 -2.61 -7.11
C ILE A 96 7.71 -4.10 -7.32
N MET A 97 8.89 -4.42 -7.85
CA MET A 97 9.34 -5.80 -8.11
C MET A 97 8.31 -6.65 -8.90
N GLY A 98 7.60 -6.05 -9.84
CA GLY A 98 6.57 -6.72 -10.65
C GLY A 98 5.17 -6.75 -10.03
N VAL A 99 4.95 -6.09 -8.89
CA VAL A 99 3.63 -5.87 -8.30
C VAL A 99 3.18 -4.45 -8.64
N ASN A 100 1.99 -4.31 -9.21
CA ASN A 100 1.40 -3.00 -9.51
C ASN A 100 0.64 -2.48 -8.28
N VAL A 101 1.03 -1.32 -7.78
CA VAL A 101 0.44 -0.65 -6.62
C VAL A 101 -0.20 0.66 -7.09
N PRO A 102 -1.50 0.90 -6.81
CA PRO A 102 -2.12 2.19 -7.10
C PRO A 102 -1.63 3.25 -6.11
N LEU A 103 -1.29 4.43 -6.60
CA LEU A 103 -1.00 5.62 -5.82
C LEU A 103 -2.05 6.67 -6.14
N ILE A 104 -2.63 7.22 -5.08
CA ILE A 104 -3.50 8.37 -5.17
C ILE A 104 -2.64 9.59 -4.91
N ASN A 105 -2.62 10.53 -5.86
CA ASN A 105 -1.91 11.79 -5.74
C ASN A 105 -2.85 12.89 -5.23
#